data_AF-A0A9P6I4H6-F1
#
_entry.id   AF-A0A9P6I4H6-F1
#
_cell.length_a   1.000
_cell.length_b   1.000
_cell.length_c   1.000
_cell.angle_alpha   90.00
_cell.angle_beta   90.00
_cell.angle_gamma   90.00
#
_symmetry.space_group_name_H-M   'P 1'
#
loop_
_entity.id
_entity.type
_entity.pdbx_description
1 polymer ?
#
loop_
_entity_poly.entity_id
_entity_poly.type
_entity_poly.pdbx_seq_one_letter_code
_entity_poly.pdbx_strand_id
1 'polypeptide(L)'
;MAPSTRWPAPIHVFSYRVLLIVPILLAIATFALLFIHSDVNIALLYSQCDSRARLPGLSRIPVLGTPACFGVSFFQHALDSARTFASMSAILSFVAGLMTVTTVEAARICNASNVIIANPTGPWLVFNLLGGAVVWELVMVPAFFHRSRSIYLARKKAGQDAVDSAAAKDPDFGKDSRNLKVDAEIIAVPVAVAWGFVVPSILMLLYNTPVVIGIWFFFPIWVSLIRQAVRWAVLRFQKRQHRSFHLESHTVSLLLVYLVPMVCSLVSHVLLIWSLFQKDDRKEMTRATVKFVEIDATFIGLTVLYWLFVEAGWKVALVTVAAAIPLGPGAGICIGWIYRDAEIREHLKHWLSGEHSHENHEEGRTAADEETPLLQ
;
A
#
# COMPACT_ATOMS: atom_id res chain seq x y z
N MET A 1 -12.57 -34.02 15.49
CA MET A 1 -11.58 -33.01 15.01
C MET A 1 -11.55 -31.91 16.05
N ALA A 2 -10.41 -31.70 16.71
CA ALA A 2 -10.28 -30.59 17.66
C ALA A 2 -10.45 -29.26 16.92
N PRO A 3 -11.22 -28.29 17.46
CA PRO A 3 -11.32 -26.97 16.85
C PRO A 3 -9.91 -26.37 16.79
N SER A 4 -9.45 -26.02 15.59
CA SER A 4 -8.17 -25.33 15.46
C SER A 4 -8.33 -23.97 16.14
N THR A 5 -7.64 -23.77 17.26
CA THR A 5 -7.55 -22.46 17.93
C THR A 5 -6.86 -21.48 16.98
N ARG A 6 -7.65 -20.80 16.16
CA ARG A 6 -7.16 -19.71 15.30
C ARG A 6 -6.78 -18.57 16.24
N TRP A 7 -5.51 -18.21 16.23
CA TRP A 7 -5.04 -17.06 16.99
C TRP A 7 -5.70 -15.79 16.44
N PRO A 8 -6.33 -14.97 17.29
CA PRO A 8 -6.98 -13.74 16.84
C PRO A 8 -5.93 -12.80 16.23
N ALA A 9 -6.32 -12.09 15.16
CA ALA A 9 -5.42 -11.11 14.55
C ALA A 9 -5.06 -10.00 15.56
N PRO A 10 -3.80 -9.50 15.55
CA PRO A 10 -3.33 -8.51 16.51
C PRO A 10 -4.21 -7.26 16.66
N ILE A 11 -4.87 -6.83 15.58
CA ILE A 11 -5.80 -5.70 15.58
C ILE A 11 -6.98 -5.86 16.55
N HIS A 12 -7.37 -7.10 16.86
CA HIS A 12 -8.47 -7.42 17.77
C HIS A 12 -8.06 -7.49 19.24
N VAL A 13 -6.77 -7.65 19.51
CA VAL A 13 -6.22 -7.91 20.85
C VAL A 13 -5.53 -6.69 21.43
N PHE A 14 -4.60 -6.10 20.68
CA PHE A 14 -3.75 -5.02 21.20
C PHE A 14 -4.45 -3.66 21.12
N SER A 15 -3.96 -2.67 21.87
CA SER A 15 -4.45 -1.29 21.78
C SER A 15 -3.90 -0.57 20.55
N TYR A 16 -4.61 0.45 20.03
CA TYR A 16 -4.14 1.21 18.87
C TYR A 16 -2.77 1.84 19.13
N ARG A 17 -2.56 2.35 20.35
CA ARG A 17 -1.27 2.94 20.77
C ARG A 17 -0.13 1.94 20.70
N VAL A 18 -0.36 0.68 21.10
CA VAL A 18 0.66 -0.37 21.02
C VAL A 18 0.96 -0.74 19.57
N LEU A 19 -0.05 -0.82 18.70
CA LEU A 19 0.12 -1.13 17.28
C LEU A 19 0.90 -0.04 16.52
N LEU A 20 0.90 1.21 17.00
CA LEU A 20 1.67 2.30 16.40
C LEU A 20 3.15 2.31 16.78
N ILE A 21 3.57 1.55 17.80
CA ILE A 21 4.97 1.53 18.23
C ILE A 21 5.86 1.04 17.09
N VAL A 22 5.49 -0.03 16.40
CA VAL A 22 6.32 -0.63 15.35
C VAL A 22 6.49 0.32 14.14
N PRO A 23 5.43 0.93 13.56
CA PRO A 23 5.61 1.89 12.47
C PRO A 23 6.44 3.11 12.88
N ILE A 24 6.32 3.60 14.12
CA ILE A 24 7.16 4.70 14.62
C ILE A 24 8.64 4.27 14.69
N LEU A 25 8.91 3.07 15.20
CA LEU A 25 10.28 2.54 15.26
C LEU A 25 10.85 2.31 13.85
N LEU A 26 10.03 1.83 12.91
CA LEU A 26 10.41 1.72 11.50
C LEU A 26 10.74 3.09 10.91
N ALA A 27 9.94 4.12 11.15
CA ALA A 27 10.23 5.47 10.69
C ALA A 27 11.54 6.03 11.25
N ILE A 28 11.80 5.85 12.55
CA ILE A 28 13.07 6.25 13.16
C ILE A 28 14.25 5.49 12.51
N ALA A 29 14.09 4.19 12.30
CA ALA A 29 15.10 3.36 11.64
C ALA A 29 15.32 3.77 10.18
N THR A 30 14.25 4.11 9.44
CA THR A 30 14.31 4.66 8.08
C THR A 30 15.14 5.94 8.06
N PHE A 31 14.82 6.92 8.91
CA PHE A 31 15.59 8.16 9.00
C PHE A 31 17.05 7.92 9.36
N ALA A 32 17.32 7.07 10.35
CA ALA A 32 18.68 6.74 10.76
C ALA A 32 19.46 6.07 9.62
N LEU A 33 18.87 5.11 8.91
CA LEU A 33 19.55 4.37 7.86
C LEU A 33 19.78 5.23 6.61
N LEU A 34 18.82 6.08 6.25
CA LEU A 34 18.97 7.05 5.16
C LEU A 34 20.05 8.09 5.50
N PHE A 35 20.14 8.54 6.76
CA PHE A 35 21.18 9.46 7.21
C PHE A 35 22.57 8.82 7.17
N ILE A 36 22.72 7.60 7.70
CA ILE A 36 23.99 6.85 7.68
C ILE A 36 24.48 6.62 6.24
N HIS A 37 23.55 6.45 5.30
CA HIS A 37 23.84 6.21 3.89
C HIS A 37 23.75 7.47 3.03
N SER A 38 23.58 8.65 3.64
CA SER A 38 23.61 9.92 2.91
C SER A 38 25.05 10.20 2.49
N ASP A 39 25.34 9.93 1.21
CA ASP A 39 26.64 10.18 0.62
C ASP A 39 26.77 11.68 0.29
N VAL A 40 28.00 12.21 0.38
CA VAL A 40 28.39 13.53 -0.11
C VAL A 40 27.92 13.74 -1.55
N ASN A 41 27.91 12.68 -2.36
CA ASN A 41 27.39 12.67 -3.72
C ASN A 41 25.93 13.18 -3.82
N ILE A 42 25.05 12.79 -2.89
CA ILE A 42 23.64 13.23 -2.89
C ILE A 42 23.54 14.72 -2.55
N ALA A 43 24.32 15.18 -1.56
CA ALA A 43 24.39 16.59 -1.19
C ALA A 43 24.96 17.46 -2.32
N LEU A 44 26.00 16.96 -3.01
CA LEU A 44 26.57 17.61 -4.19
C LEU A 44 25.55 17.72 -5.33
N LEU A 45 24.73 16.69 -5.55
CA LEU A 45 23.67 16.75 -6.55
C LEU A 45 22.66 17.86 -6.26
N TYR A 46 22.25 18.00 -4.99
CA TYR A 46 21.39 19.10 -4.56
C TYR A 46 22.08 20.47 -4.77
N SER A 47 23.35 20.60 -4.39
CA SER A 47 24.14 21.83 -4.57
C SER A 47 24.32 22.21 -6.04
N GLN A 48 24.46 21.25 -6.96
CA GLN A 48 24.51 21.50 -8.41
C GLN A 48 23.19 22.07 -8.95
N CYS A 49 22.06 21.62 -8.41
CA CYS A 49 20.75 22.16 -8.74
C CYS A 49 20.57 23.57 -8.15
N ASP A 50 21.02 23.80 -6.93
CA ASP A 50 20.91 25.09 -6.24
C ASP A 50 21.77 26.18 -6.91
N SER A 51 22.99 25.82 -7.30
CA SER A 51 23.88 26.67 -8.11
C SER A 51 23.44 26.82 -9.57
N ARG A 52 22.32 26.19 -9.98
CA ARG A 52 21.74 26.24 -11.34
C ARG A 52 22.66 25.68 -12.43
N ALA A 53 23.67 24.89 -12.04
CA ALA A 53 24.57 24.21 -12.95
C ALA A 53 23.87 23.05 -13.69
N ARG A 54 22.79 22.52 -13.10
CA ARG A 54 22.00 21.40 -13.65
C ARG A 54 20.57 21.83 -13.97
N LEU A 55 20.04 21.30 -15.08
CA LEU A 55 18.69 21.56 -15.60
C LEU A 55 18.26 23.03 -15.44
N PRO A 56 18.95 23.99 -16.10
CA PRO A 56 18.80 25.43 -15.82
C PRO A 56 17.38 25.96 -16.05
N GLY A 57 16.57 25.31 -16.90
CA GLY A 57 15.16 25.66 -17.08
C GLY A 57 14.30 25.32 -15.85
N LEU A 58 14.61 24.23 -15.15
CA LEU A 58 13.85 23.76 -13.98
C LEU A 58 14.37 24.40 -12.69
N SER A 59 15.69 24.51 -12.51
CA SER A 59 16.31 25.05 -11.29
C SER A 59 16.07 26.55 -11.04
N ARG A 60 15.65 27.30 -12.07
CA ARG A 60 15.33 28.74 -11.95
C ARG A 60 13.92 29.03 -11.44
N ILE A 61 13.05 28.03 -11.34
CA ILE A 61 11.69 28.22 -10.82
C ILE A 61 11.77 28.58 -9.33
N PRO A 62 11.14 29.68 -8.88
CA PRO A 62 11.23 30.09 -7.48
C PRO A 62 10.65 29.03 -6.55
N VAL A 63 11.30 28.80 -5.41
CA VAL A 63 10.92 27.87 -4.33
C VAL A 63 10.99 26.38 -4.71
N LEU A 64 10.44 25.98 -5.85
CA LEU A 64 10.34 24.57 -6.27
C LEU A 64 11.44 24.12 -7.23
N GLY A 65 12.20 25.06 -7.81
CA GLY A 65 13.19 24.74 -8.85
C GLY A 65 14.30 23.83 -8.38
N THR A 66 14.92 24.12 -7.23
CA THR A 66 16.01 23.29 -6.68
C THR A 66 15.50 21.89 -6.29
N PRO A 67 14.40 21.72 -5.51
CA PRO A 67 13.87 20.39 -5.19
C PRO A 67 13.44 19.60 -6.42
N ALA A 68 12.79 20.23 -7.40
CA ALA A 68 12.37 19.56 -8.63
C ALA A 68 13.56 19.14 -9.50
N CYS A 69 14.57 20.01 -9.64
CA CYS A 69 15.82 19.68 -10.32
C CYS A 69 16.52 18.50 -9.64
N PHE A 70 16.58 18.50 -8.31
CA PHE A 70 17.18 17.44 -7.53
C PHE A 70 16.44 16.12 -7.75
N GLY A 71 15.11 16.09 -7.59
CA GLY A 71 14.30 14.89 -7.79
C GLY A 71 14.47 14.30 -9.19
N VAL A 72 14.35 15.14 -10.23
CA VAL A 72 14.55 14.68 -11.61
C VAL A 72 15.95 14.14 -11.82
N SER A 73 16.98 14.87 -11.40
CA SER A 73 18.37 14.45 -11.57
C SER A 73 18.72 13.20 -10.76
N PHE A 74 18.09 13.02 -9.59
CA PHE A 74 18.26 11.86 -8.72
C PHE A 74 17.79 10.59 -9.43
N PHE A 75 16.57 10.61 -9.99
CA PHE A 75 16.04 9.48 -10.76
C PHE A 75 16.78 9.28 -12.08
N GLN A 76 17.29 10.34 -12.71
CA GLN A 76 18.15 10.18 -13.89
C GLN A 76 19.39 9.35 -13.58
N HIS A 77 20.07 9.65 -12.47
CA HIS A 77 21.25 8.90 -12.03
C HIS A 77 20.90 7.50 -11.54
N ALA A 78 19.74 7.32 -10.89
CA ALA A 78 19.25 6.01 -10.49
C ALA A 78 18.97 5.08 -11.68
N LEU A 79 18.82 5.62 -12.90
CA LEU A 79 18.55 4.87 -14.13
C LEU A 79 19.75 4.80 -15.10
N ASP A 80 20.94 5.25 -14.69
CA ASP A 80 22.12 5.37 -15.58
C ASP A 80 22.87 4.04 -15.83
N SER A 81 22.37 2.89 -15.34
CA SER A 81 23.04 1.60 -15.49
C SER A 81 22.04 0.46 -15.73
N ALA A 82 22.48 -0.62 -16.36
CA ALA A 82 21.63 -1.78 -16.62
C ALA A 82 21.21 -2.48 -15.31
N ARG A 83 22.12 -2.53 -14.32
CA ARG A 83 21.81 -3.13 -13.02
C ARG A 83 20.78 -2.31 -12.23
N THR A 84 20.90 -0.97 -12.23
CA THR A 84 19.90 -0.15 -11.55
C THR A 84 18.59 -0.05 -12.30
N PHE A 85 18.59 -0.16 -13.63
CA PHE A 85 17.37 -0.33 -14.40
C PHE A 85 16.58 -1.57 -13.90
N ALA A 86 17.25 -2.71 -13.71
CA ALA A 86 16.61 -3.92 -13.21
C ALA A 86 16.10 -3.77 -11.77
N SER A 87 16.91 -3.16 -10.86
CA SER A 87 16.49 -2.86 -9.48
C SER A 87 15.28 -1.92 -9.43
N MET A 88 15.34 -0.80 -10.16
CA MET A 88 14.24 0.16 -10.27
C MET A 88 12.99 -0.47 -10.88
N SER A 89 13.11 -1.33 -11.89
CA SER A 89 11.97 -2.07 -12.44
C SER A 89 11.28 -2.93 -11.38
N ALA A 90 12.05 -3.64 -10.55
CA ALA A 90 11.52 -4.45 -9.46
C ALA A 90 10.81 -3.58 -8.40
N ILE A 91 11.42 -2.45 -8.00
CA ILE A 91 10.82 -1.50 -7.05
C ILE A 91 9.54 -0.88 -7.62
N LEU A 92 9.54 -0.46 -8.87
CA LEU A 92 8.35 0.09 -9.53
C LEU A 92 7.24 -0.95 -9.63
N SER A 93 7.57 -2.21 -9.91
CA SER A 93 6.56 -3.28 -9.91
C SER A 93 5.96 -3.55 -8.52
N PHE A 94 6.76 -3.41 -7.46
CA PHE A 94 6.30 -3.43 -6.08
C PHE A 94 5.33 -2.27 -5.78
N VAL A 95 5.70 -1.06 -6.20
CA VAL A 95 4.83 0.13 -6.10
C VAL A 95 3.55 -0.04 -6.92
N ALA A 96 3.57 -0.69 -8.10
CA ALA A 96 2.37 -1.00 -8.86
C ALA A 96 1.40 -1.90 -8.07
N GLY A 97 1.92 -2.90 -7.36
CA GLY A 97 1.15 -3.76 -6.47
C GLY A 97 0.49 -2.96 -5.35
N LEU A 98 1.26 -2.11 -4.66
CA LEU A 98 0.73 -1.23 -3.61
C LEU A 98 -0.30 -0.23 -4.12
N MET A 99 -0.07 0.36 -5.29
CA MET A 99 -1.02 1.27 -5.92
C MET A 99 -2.34 0.55 -6.22
N THR A 100 -2.25 -0.66 -6.78
CA THR A 100 -3.44 -1.49 -7.06
C THR A 100 -4.21 -1.77 -5.78
N VAL A 101 -3.52 -2.27 -4.76
CA VAL A 101 -4.11 -2.57 -3.46
C VAL A 101 -4.77 -1.35 -2.82
N THR A 102 -4.07 -0.22 -2.74
CA THR A 102 -4.60 1.00 -2.11
C THR A 102 -5.77 1.58 -2.90
N THR A 103 -5.76 1.44 -4.23
CA THR A 103 -6.86 1.90 -5.09
C THR A 103 -8.10 1.00 -4.94
N VAL A 104 -7.92 -0.32 -4.81
CA VAL A 104 -9.02 -1.25 -4.47
C VAL A 104 -9.58 -0.91 -3.09
N GLU A 105 -8.74 -0.75 -2.08
CA GLU A 105 -9.17 -0.38 -0.73
C GLU A 105 -9.90 0.96 -0.70
N ALA A 106 -9.46 1.95 -1.47
CA ALA A 106 -10.13 3.23 -1.64
C ALA A 106 -11.53 3.11 -2.30
N ALA A 107 -11.76 2.04 -3.07
CA ALA A 107 -13.05 1.77 -3.72
C ALA A 107 -14.05 1.01 -2.82
N ARG A 108 -13.60 0.45 -1.68
CA ARG A 108 -14.46 -0.31 -0.77
C ARG A 108 -15.38 0.61 0.04
N ILE A 109 -16.61 0.15 0.30
CA ILE A 109 -17.61 0.90 1.08
C ILE A 109 -17.10 1.17 2.50
N CYS A 110 -16.46 0.19 3.15
CA CYS A 110 -15.97 0.29 4.51
C CYS A 110 -14.93 1.39 4.70
N ASN A 111 -14.22 1.80 3.66
CA ASN A 111 -13.18 2.82 3.75
C ASN A 111 -13.65 4.22 3.33
N ALA A 112 -14.90 4.36 2.87
CA ALA A 112 -15.42 5.60 2.31
C ALA A 112 -15.44 6.77 3.33
N SER A 113 -15.52 6.49 4.63
CA SER A 113 -15.52 7.52 5.68
C SER A 113 -14.13 8.03 6.06
N ASN A 114 -13.06 7.31 5.73
CA ASN A 114 -11.68 7.74 6.00
C ASN A 114 -11.10 8.41 4.75
N VAL A 115 -10.93 9.74 4.81
CA VAL A 115 -10.46 10.55 3.67
C VAL A 115 -9.10 10.11 3.15
N ILE A 116 -8.17 9.70 4.03
CA ILE A 116 -6.82 9.28 3.64
C ILE A 116 -6.88 8.00 2.79
N ILE A 117 -7.72 7.04 3.19
CA ILE A 117 -7.86 5.77 2.48
C ILE A 117 -8.73 5.95 1.23
N ALA A 118 -9.83 6.70 1.31
CA ALA A 118 -10.75 6.93 0.21
C ALA A 118 -10.10 7.73 -0.93
N ASN A 119 -9.19 8.65 -0.61
CA ASN A 119 -8.49 9.51 -1.55
C ASN A 119 -6.96 9.44 -1.34
N PRO A 120 -6.31 8.34 -1.75
CA PRO A 120 -4.90 8.11 -1.45
C PRO A 120 -3.95 8.99 -2.30
N THR A 121 -4.46 9.78 -3.25
CA THR A 121 -3.66 10.65 -4.14
C THR A 121 -2.74 11.60 -3.39
N GLY A 122 -3.22 12.23 -2.31
CA GLY A 122 -2.41 13.15 -1.50
C GLY A 122 -1.19 12.46 -0.87
N PRO A 123 -1.40 11.39 -0.06
CA PRO A 123 -0.30 10.58 0.47
C PRO A 123 0.66 10.08 -0.62
N TRP A 124 0.15 9.60 -1.76
CA TRP A 124 0.99 9.14 -2.88
C TRP A 124 1.81 10.27 -3.54
N LEU A 125 1.32 11.53 -3.53
CA LEU A 125 2.13 12.67 -3.98
C LEU A 125 3.26 12.96 -2.99
N VAL A 126 2.99 12.89 -1.69
CA VAL A 126 4.03 13.06 -0.66
C VAL A 126 5.07 11.95 -0.75
N PHE A 127 4.64 10.71 -1.01
CA PHE A 127 5.50 9.54 -1.22
C PHE A 127 6.57 9.81 -2.30
N ASN A 128 6.17 10.44 -3.41
CA ASN A 128 7.08 10.76 -4.50
C ASN A 128 8.08 11.89 -4.18
N LEU A 129 7.76 12.78 -3.24
CA LEU A 129 8.52 14.00 -2.98
C LEU A 129 9.43 13.90 -1.75
N LEU A 130 8.99 13.23 -0.69
CA LEU A 130 9.69 13.18 0.61
C LEU A 130 10.31 11.82 0.94
N GLY A 131 10.11 10.81 0.09
CA GLY A 131 10.44 9.41 0.38
C GLY A 131 9.21 8.64 0.82
N GLY A 132 9.12 7.39 0.38
CA GLY A 132 7.89 6.62 0.49
C GLY A 132 7.69 5.96 1.85
N ALA A 133 8.77 5.50 2.50
CA ALA A 133 8.69 4.76 3.76
C ALA A 133 7.97 5.55 4.85
N VAL A 134 8.34 6.82 5.05
CA VAL A 134 7.76 7.68 6.09
C VAL A 134 6.24 7.86 5.90
N VAL A 135 5.79 7.98 4.65
CA VAL A 135 4.35 8.08 4.33
C VAL A 135 3.64 6.77 4.66
N TRP A 136 4.26 5.64 4.36
CA TRP A 136 3.68 4.33 4.68
C TRP A 136 3.61 4.09 6.19
N GLU A 137 4.69 4.40 6.90
CA GLU A 137 4.86 4.18 8.34
C GLU A 137 3.96 5.10 9.18
N LEU A 138 3.88 6.38 8.83
CA LEU A 138 3.25 7.40 9.68
C LEU A 138 1.86 7.84 9.21
N VAL A 139 1.49 7.58 7.95
CA VAL A 139 0.22 8.06 7.38
C VAL A 139 -0.66 6.89 6.94
N MET A 140 -0.20 6.08 5.99
CA MET A 140 -1.04 5.06 5.36
C MET A 140 -1.40 3.93 6.32
N VAL A 141 -0.41 3.23 6.90
CA VAL A 141 -0.67 2.10 7.80
C VAL A 141 -1.43 2.53 9.07
N PRO A 142 -1.08 3.63 9.76
CA PRO A 142 -1.86 4.13 10.88
C PRO A 142 -3.33 4.44 10.52
N ALA A 143 -3.59 5.03 9.34
CA ALA A 143 -4.95 5.29 8.89
C ALA A 143 -5.77 3.99 8.72
N PHE A 144 -5.15 2.94 8.16
CA PHE A 144 -5.78 1.62 8.05
C PHE A 144 -6.02 0.98 9.41
N PHE A 145 -5.05 0.99 10.32
CA PHE A 145 -5.25 0.46 11.68
C PHE A 145 -6.37 1.18 12.43
N HIS A 146 -6.42 2.50 12.35
CA HIS A 146 -7.50 3.28 12.96
C HIS A 146 -8.86 2.89 12.39
N ARG A 147 -8.95 2.71 11.06
CA ARG A 147 -10.21 2.33 10.41
C ARG A 147 -10.62 0.89 10.73
N SER A 148 -9.71 -0.07 10.57
CA SER A 148 -9.94 -1.49 10.86
C SER A 148 -10.36 -1.70 12.32
N ARG A 149 -9.73 -0.97 13.26
CA ARG A 149 -10.12 -1.00 14.68
C ARG A 149 -11.47 -0.36 14.94
N SER A 150 -11.78 0.79 14.35
CA SER A 150 -13.08 1.45 14.57
C SER A 150 -14.24 0.60 14.08
N ILE A 151 -14.09 -0.05 12.92
CA ILE A 151 -15.08 -1.03 12.40
C ILE A 151 -15.22 -2.20 13.38
N TYR A 152 -14.11 -2.77 13.86
CA TYR A 152 -14.15 -3.89 14.81
C TYR A 152 -14.86 -3.51 16.13
N LEU A 153 -14.51 -2.37 16.72
CA LEU A 153 -15.12 -1.90 17.97
C LEU A 153 -16.60 -1.56 17.79
N ALA A 154 -16.98 -0.97 16.65
CA ALA A 154 -18.37 -0.72 16.31
C ALA A 154 -19.16 -2.04 16.30
N ARG A 155 -18.69 -3.05 15.57
CA ARG A 155 -19.32 -4.38 15.51
C ARG A 155 -19.42 -5.06 16.88
N LYS A 156 -18.34 -5.01 17.66
CA LYS A 156 -18.31 -5.57 19.01
C LYS A 156 -19.34 -4.90 19.94
N LYS A 157 -19.50 -3.57 19.83
CA LYS A 157 -20.47 -2.82 20.65
C LYS A 157 -21.91 -3.05 20.21
N ALA A 158 -22.16 -3.18 18.92
CA ALA A 158 -23.50 -3.38 18.38
C ALA A 158 -24.04 -4.80 18.67
N GLY A 159 -23.17 -5.79 18.78
CA GLY A 159 -23.56 -7.19 18.96
C GLY A 159 -23.95 -7.85 17.63
N GLN A 160 -24.11 -9.17 17.67
CA GLN A 160 -24.32 -10.03 16.50
C GLN A 160 -25.63 -9.70 15.76
N ASP A 161 -26.74 -9.64 16.50
CA ASP A 161 -28.07 -9.41 15.93
C ASP A 161 -28.21 -8.05 15.23
N ALA A 162 -27.50 -7.03 15.73
CA ALA A 162 -27.48 -5.70 15.14
C ALA A 162 -26.68 -5.65 13.83
N VAL A 163 -25.64 -6.49 13.69
CA VAL A 163 -24.85 -6.58 12.45
C VAL A 163 -25.64 -7.32 11.36
N ASP A 164 -26.36 -8.38 11.72
CA ASP A 164 -27.20 -9.12 10.76
C ASP A 164 -28.41 -8.30 10.28
N SER A 165 -28.97 -7.47 11.17
CA SER A 165 -30.10 -6.57 10.86
C SER A 165 -29.68 -5.21 10.32
N ALA A 166 -28.39 -4.85 10.37
CA ALA A 166 -27.89 -3.59 9.82
C ALA A 166 -28.19 -3.49 8.33
N ALA A 167 -28.43 -2.26 7.87
CA ALA A 167 -28.50 -2.00 6.43
C ALA A 167 -27.26 -2.58 5.77
N ALA A 168 -27.44 -3.40 4.72
CA ALA A 168 -26.34 -4.12 4.09
C ALA A 168 -25.17 -3.20 3.67
N LYS A 169 -25.47 -1.93 3.40
CA LYS A 169 -24.53 -0.89 2.97
C LYS A 169 -23.88 -0.09 4.09
N ASP A 170 -24.19 -0.37 5.36
CA ASP A 170 -23.55 0.32 6.48
C ASP A 170 -22.04 0.00 6.48
N PRO A 171 -21.15 1.00 6.44
CA PRO A 171 -19.72 0.76 6.31
C PRO A 171 -19.09 0.16 7.59
N ASP A 172 -19.73 0.30 8.75
CA ASP A 172 -19.24 -0.18 10.04
C ASP A 172 -19.86 -1.54 10.39
N PHE A 173 -21.15 -1.73 10.09
CA PHE A 173 -21.87 -2.95 10.48
C PHE A 173 -22.16 -3.89 9.31
N GLY A 174 -22.41 -3.38 8.10
CA GLY A 174 -22.99 -4.17 7.01
C GLY A 174 -22.12 -5.35 6.53
N LYS A 175 -22.78 -6.47 6.22
CA LYS A 175 -22.15 -7.64 5.57
C LYS A 175 -21.49 -7.34 4.22
N ASP A 176 -22.00 -6.31 3.53
CA ASP A 176 -21.48 -5.85 2.24
C ASP A 176 -20.48 -4.70 2.39
N SER A 177 -20.02 -4.38 3.60
CA SER A 177 -19.13 -3.23 3.83
C SER A 177 -17.81 -3.35 3.07
N ARG A 178 -17.31 -4.57 2.83
CA ARG A 178 -16.07 -4.78 2.05
C ARG A 178 -16.28 -4.81 0.54
N ASN A 179 -17.51 -4.72 0.05
CA ASN A 179 -17.80 -4.67 -1.38
C ASN A 179 -17.27 -3.36 -1.99
N LEU A 180 -16.95 -3.43 -3.28
CA LEU A 180 -16.72 -2.25 -4.09
C LEU A 180 -18.00 -1.44 -4.14
N LYS A 181 -17.89 -0.12 -4.00
CA LYS A 181 -19.04 0.79 -4.06
C LYS A 181 -19.80 0.67 -5.39
N VAL A 182 -19.07 0.43 -6.47
CA VAL A 182 -19.57 0.27 -7.84
C VAL A 182 -18.72 -0.78 -8.57
N ASP A 183 -19.36 -1.67 -9.33
CA ASP A 183 -18.69 -2.67 -10.19
C ASP A 183 -17.78 -2.08 -11.29
N ALA A 184 -18.04 -0.84 -11.73
CA ALA A 184 -17.17 -0.11 -12.64
C ALA A 184 -15.70 -0.02 -12.17
N GLU A 185 -15.45 -0.15 -10.86
CA GLU A 185 -14.10 -0.15 -10.28
C GLU A 185 -13.28 -1.38 -10.70
N ILE A 186 -13.93 -2.49 -11.09
CA ILE A 186 -13.24 -3.68 -11.65
C ILE A 186 -12.46 -3.32 -12.92
N ILE A 187 -12.97 -2.38 -13.71
CA ILE A 187 -12.32 -1.90 -14.94
C ILE A 187 -11.46 -0.68 -14.63
N ALA A 188 -11.99 0.28 -13.85
CA ALA A 188 -11.33 1.54 -13.60
C ALA A 188 -9.99 1.39 -12.85
N VAL A 189 -9.90 0.50 -11.87
CA VAL A 189 -8.67 0.28 -11.09
C VAL A 189 -7.51 -0.24 -11.97
N PRO A 190 -7.63 -1.38 -12.67
CA PRO A 190 -6.52 -1.91 -13.46
C PRO A 190 -6.16 -1.00 -14.63
N VAL A 191 -7.13 -0.33 -15.26
CA VAL A 191 -6.84 0.65 -16.33
C VAL A 191 -6.08 1.85 -15.76
N ALA A 192 -6.48 2.37 -14.60
CA ALA A 192 -5.79 3.48 -13.95
C ALA A 192 -4.38 3.12 -13.52
N VAL A 193 -4.14 1.92 -12.98
CA VAL A 193 -2.79 1.46 -12.63
C VAL A 193 -1.96 1.26 -13.90
N ALA A 194 -2.51 0.62 -14.92
CA ALA A 194 -1.79 0.36 -16.17
C ALA A 194 -1.37 1.67 -16.87
N TRP A 195 -2.32 2.58 -17.09
CA TRP A 195 -2.08 3.81 -17.85
C TRP A 195 -1.54 4.96 -17.00
N GLY A 196 -1.96 5.05 -15.74
CA GLY A 196 -1.57 6.14 -14.84
C GLY A 196 -0.24 5.90 -14.14
N PHE A 197 0.20 4.65 -14.02
CA PHE A 197 1.45 4.31 -13.33
C PHE A 197 2.40 3.44 -14.16
N VAL A 198 1.96 2.27 -14.63
CA VAL A 198 2.84 1.30 -15.30
C VAL A 198 3.41 1.85 -16.60
N VAL A 199 2.58 2.41 -17.48
CA VAL A 199 3.03 3.00 -18.75
C VAL A 199 4.00 4.16 -18.52
N PRO A 200 3.70 5.18 -17.69
CA PRO A 200 4.66 6.22 -17.33
C PRO A 200 5.97 5.66 -16.75
N SER A 201 5.89 4.62 -15.92
CA SER A 201 7.07 3.98 -15.32
C SER A 201 7.94 3.30 -16.38
N ILE A 202 7.34 2.57 -17.32
CA ILE A 202 8.06 1.97 -18.46
C ILE A 202 8.70 3.07 -19.31
N LEU A 203 7.97 4.15 -19.62
CA LEU A 203 8.52 5.28 -20.36
C LEU A 203 9.71 5.90 -19.63
N MET A 204 9.62 6.08 -18.31
CA MET A 204 10.71 6.60 -17.49
C MET A 204 11.94 5.68 -17.51
N LEU A 205 11.73 4.37 -17.40
CA LEU A 205 12.79 3.37 -17.47
C LEU A 205 13.49 3.39 -18.84
N LEU A 206 12.73 3.42 -19.94
CA LEU A 206 13.27 3.37 -21.31
C LEU A 206 13.86 4.71 -21.77
N TYR A 207 13.25 5.81 -21.38
CA TYR A 207 13.63 7.16 -21.79
C TYR A 207 14.08 7.96 -20.57
N ASN A 208 15.36 7.80 -20.22
CA ASN A 208 16.03 8.53 -19.13
C ASN A 208 16.23 10.03 -19.46
N THR A 209 15.12 10.74 -19.66
CA THR A 209 15.08 12.16 -19.99
C THR A 209 14.42 12.96 -18.86
N PRO A 210 14.82 14.21 -18.63
CA PRO A 210 14.26 15.03 -17.56
C PRO A 210 12.74 15.21 -17.67
N VAL A 211 12.23 15.31 -18.90
CA VAL A 211 10.80 15.54 -19.18
C VAL A 211 9.98 14.32 -18.79
N VAL A 212 10.40 13.12 -19.17
CA VAL A 212 9.66 11.89 -18.88
C VAL A 212 9.63 11.62 -17.37
N ILE A 213 10.76 11.79 -16.68
CA ILE A 213 10.83 11.66 -15.21
C ILE A 213 9.97 12.74 -14.53
N GLY A 214 10.02 13.99 -15.02
CA GLY A 214 9.19 15.08 -14.54
C GLY A 214 7.69 14.78 -14.64
N ILE A 215 7.24 14.23 -15.77
CA ILE A 215 5.84 13.81 -15.97
C ILE A 215 5.49 12.63 -15.05
N TRP A 216 6.43 11.68 -14.88
CA TRP A 216 6.23 10.50 -14.05
C TRP A 216 5.99 10.85 -12.58
N PHE A 217 6.64 11.89 -12.02
CA PHE A 217 6.40 12.32 -10.64
C PHE A 217 4.93 12.62 -10.30
N PHE A 218 4.12 12.96 -11.32
CA PHE A 218 2.70 13.22 -11.17
C PHE A 218 1.81 11.97 -11.37
N PHE A 219 2.38 10.76 -11.40
CA PHE A 219 1.61 9.51 -11.51
C PHE A 219 0.44 9.40 -10.53
N PRO A 220 0.49 9.88 -9.28
CA PRO A 220 -0.67 9.77 -8.39
C PRO A 220 -1.89 10.54 -8.93
N ILE A 221 -1.63 11.67 -9.60
CA ILE A 221 -2.66 12.48 -10.27
C ILE A 221 -3.16 11.75 -11.51
N TRP A 222 -2.26 11.21 -12.34
CA TRP A 222 -2.63 10.45 -13.53
C TRP A 222 -3.52 9.25 -13.18
N VAL A 223 -3.13 8.44 -12.20
CA VAL A 223 -3.93 7.30 -11.70
C VAL A 223 -5.31 7.77 -11.24
N SER A 224 -5.39 8.84 -10.45
CA SER A 224 -6.66 9.36 -9.94
C SER A 224 -7.59 9.86 -11.05
N LEU A 225 -7.06 10.67 -11.97
CA LEU A 225 -7.81 11.22 -13.11
C LEU A 225 -8.30 10.12 -14.05
N ILE A 226 -7.43 9.17 -14.39
CA ILE A 226 -7.79 8.06 -15.28
C ILE A 226 -8.84 7.17 -14.61
N ARG A 227 -8.68 6.85 -13.32
CA ARG A 227 -9.69 6.07 -12.58
C ARG A 227 -11.06 6.75 -12.62
N GLN A 228 -11.11 8.06 -12.33
CA GLN A 228 -12.36 8.82 -12.35
C GLN A 228 -12.96 8.87 -13.75
N ALA A 229 -12.15 9.12 -14.78
CA ALA A 229 -12.58 9.18 -16.18
C ALA A 229 -13.13 7.83 -16.67
N VAL A 230 -12.42 6.73 -16.42
CA VAL A 230 -12.83 5.38 -16.81
C VAL A 230 -14.10 4.99 -16.07
N ARG A 231 -14.15 5.21 -14.75
CA ARG A 231 -15.35 4.94 -13.96
C ARG A 231 -16.56 5.71 -14.48
N TRP A 232 -16.39 7.00 -14.77
CA TRP A 232 -17.45 7.83 -15.35
C TRP A 232 -17.92 7.30 -16.70
N ALA A 233 -16.97 6.96 -17.60
CA ALA A 233 -17.29 6.42 -18.92
C ALA A 233 -18.05 5.08 -18.82
N VAL A 234 -17.54 4.14 -18.02
CA VAL A 234 -18.17 2.83 -17.80
C VAL A 234 -19.60 2.99 -17.28
N LEU A 235 -19.81 3.84 -16.26
CA LEU A 235 -21.15 4.11 -15.72
C LEU A 235 -22.08 4.80 -16.73
N ARG A 236 -21.53 5.64 -17.61
CA ARG A 236 -22.30 6.32 -18.65
C ARG A 236 -22.79 5.34 -19.72
N PHE A 237 -21.97 4.37 -20.10
CA PHE A 237 -22.28 3.39 -21.15
C PHE A 237 -23.07 2.19 -20.62
N GLN A 238 -22.86 1.77 -19.37
CA GLN A 238 -23.56 0.65 -18.75
C GLN A 238 -24.74 1.12 -17.89
N LYS A 239 -25.89 1.37 -18.53
CA LYS A 239 -27.14 1.87 -17.91
C LYS A 239 -27.69 1.02 -16.74
N ARG A 240 -27.15 -0.17 -16.44
CA ARG A 240 -27.67 -1.13 -15.43
C ARG A 240 -26.76 -1.38 -14.21
N GLN A 241 -25.60 -0.74 -14.12
CA GLN A 241 -24.53 -1.15 -13.19
C GLN A 241 -24.26 -0.13 -12.07
N HIS A 242 -25.25 0.05 -11.19
CA HIS A 242 -25.08 0.75 -9.90
C HIS A 242 -25.20 -0.26 -8.74
N ARG A 243 -24.56 -1.43 -8.88
CA ARG A 243 -24.57 -2.46 -7.84
C ARG A 243 -23.24 -2.48 -7.12
N SER A 244 -23.29 -2.62 -5.80
CA SER A 244 -22.11 -2.99 -5.03
C SER A 244 -21.64 -4.36 -5.48
N PHE A 245 -20.33 -4.55 -5.61
CA PHE A 245 -19.76 -5.77 -6.15
C PHE A 245 -18.75 -6.38 -5.19
N HIS A 246 -18.90 -7.67 -4.91
CA HIS A 246 -17.91 -8.42 -4.15
C HIS A 246 -16.83 -8.94 -5.11
N LEU A 247 -15.63 -8.36 -5.04
CA LEU A 247 -14.55 -8.64 -5.98
C LEU A 247 -14.10 -10.10 -5.87
N GLU A 248 -14.06 -10.60 -4.64
CA GLU A 248 -13.46 -11.88 -4.27
C GLU A 248 -14.37 -13.08 -4.58
N SER A 249 -15.67 -12.87 -4.85
CA SER A 249 -16.54 -13.95 -5.36
C SER A 249 -16.35 -14.26 -6.84
N HIS A 250 -15.68 -13.37 -7.60
CA HIS A 250 -15.53 -13.52 -9.03
C HIS A 250 -14.05 -13.57 -9.42
N THR A 251 -13.56 -14.79 -9.67
CA THR A 251 -12.15 -15.06 -10.01
C THR A 251 -11.67 -14.27 -11.22
N VAL A 252 -12.50 -14.10 -12.24
CA VAL A 252 -12.16 -13.33 -13.45
C VAL A 252 -11.94 -11.85 -13.12
N SER A 253 -12.84 -11.24 -12.34
CA SER A 253 -12.73 -9.83 -11.93
C SER A 253 -11.53 -9.61 -11.03
N LEU A 254 -11.31 -10.52 -10.08
CA LEU A 254 -10.14 -10.51 -9.21
C LEU A 254 -8.84 -10.58 -10.03
N LEU A 255 -8.75 -11.53 -10.96
CA LEU A 255 -7.59 -11.68 -11.83
C LEU A 255 -7.38 -10.42 -12.68
N LEU A 256 -8.44 -9.86 -13.26
CA LEU A 256 -8.36 -8.64 -14.08
C LEU A 256 -7.75 -7.46 -13.30
N VAL A 257 -8.10 -7.30 -12.03
CA VAL A 257 -7.56 -6.24 -11.17
C VAL A 257 -6.07 -6.42 -10.84
N TYR A 258 -5.64 -7.65 -10.54
CA TYR A 258 -4.28 -7.91 -10.05
C TYR A 258 -3.28 -8.42 -11.12
N LEU A 259 -3.74 -8.80 -12.31
CA LEU A 259 -2.89 -9.43 -13.33
C LEU A 259 -1.75 -8.51 -13.78
N VAL A 260 -2.04 -7.24 -14.07
CA VAL A 260 -1.03 -6.28 -14.57
C VAL A 260 0.16 -6.14 -13.61
N PRO A 261 -0.02 -5.76 -12.32
CA PRO A 261 1.12 -5.64 -11.41
C PRO A 261 1.82 -6.99 -11.16
N MET A 262 1.10 -8.11 -11.17
CA MET A 262 1.71 -9.44 -11.01
C MET A 262 2.64 -9.80 -12.17
N VAL A 263 2.21 -9.58 -13.42
CA VAL A 263 3.03 -9.82 -14.61
C VAL A 263 4.24 -8.89 -14.63
N CYS A 264 4.05 -7.61 -14.35
CA CYS A 264 5.15 -6.65 -14.25
C CYS A 264 6.17 -7.05 -13.17
N SER A 265 5.70 -7.55 -12.01
CA SER A 265 6.55 -8.04 -10.94
C SER A 265 7.35 -9.26 -11.35
N LEU A 266 6.71 -10.26 -11.96
CA LEU A 266 7.41 -11.47 -12.41
C LEU A 266 8.51 -11.14 -13.43
N VAL A 267 8.19 -10.33 -14.44
CA VAL A 267 9.15 -9.91 -15.47
C VAL A 267 10.31 -9.13 -14.86
N SER A 268 10.01 -8.16 -13.99
CA SER A 268 11.03 -7.34 -13.32
C SER A 268 11.92 -8.16 -12.38
N HIS A 269 11.34 -9.16 -11.71
CA HIS A 269 12.07 -10.04 -10.81
C HIS A 269 13.02 -10.97 -11.55
N VAL A 270 12.57 -11.56 -12.67
CA VAL A 270 13.44 -12.33 -13.57
C VAL A 270 14.58 -11.45 -14.10
N LEU A 271 14.27 -10.21 -14.51
CA LEU A 271 15.28 -9.25 -14.97
C LEU A 271 16.29 -8.90 -13.86
N LEU A 272 15.81 -8.68 -12.63
CA LEU A 272 16.67 -8.41 -11.47
C LEU A 272 17.60 -9.60 -11.19
N ILE A 273 17.07 -10.81 -11.10
CA ILE A 273 17.87 -12.03 -10.89
C ILE A 273 18.92 -12.16 -11.99
N TRP A 274 18.52 -12.00 -13.26
CA TRP A 274 19.44 -12.06 -14.38
C TRP A 274 20.55 -10.99 -14.29
N SER A 275 20.21 -9.77 -13.88
CA SER A 275 21.17 -8.67 -13.72
C SER A 275 22.22 -8.93 -12.63
N LEU A 276 21.91 -9.75 -11.61
CA LEU A 276 22.87 -10.12 -10.55
C LEU A 276 24.02 -10.98 -11.07
N PHE A 277 23.83 -11.66 -12.20
CA PHE A 277 24.89 -12.44 -12.85
C PHE A 277 25.76 -11.61 -13.81
N GLN A 278 25.41 -10.34 -14.03
CA GLN A 278 26.18 -9.42 -14.87
C GLN A 278 27.21 -8.65 -14.03
N LYS A 279 28.23 -8.10 -14.69
CA LYS A 279 29.22 -7.23 -14.03
C LYS A 279 28.55 -5.96 -13.54
N ASP A 280 28.95 -5.50 -12.36
CA ASP A 280 28.43 -4.25 -11.80
C ASP A 280 28.92 -3.05 -12.63
N ASP A 281 28.00 -2.38 -13.33
CA ASP A 281 28.23 -1.23 -14.19
C ASP A 281 27.89 0.11 -13.50
N ARG A 282 27.53 0.07 -12.21
CA ARG A 282 27.10 1.24 -11.44
C ARG A 282 28.27 2.16 -11.09
N LYS A 283 28.17 3.41 -11.53
CA LYS A 283 29.01 4.53 -11.06
C LYS A 283 28.67 4.91 -9.61
N GLU A 284 29.56 5.65 -8.95
CA GLU A 284 29.40 6.05 -7.54
C GLU A 284 28.08 6.79 -7.28
N MET A 285 27.77 7.80 -8.10
CA MET A 285 26.51 8.57 -7.99
C MET A 285 25.27 7.66 -8.15
N THR A 286 25.27 6.79 -9.16
CA THR A 286 24.20 5.81 -9.41
C THR A 286 24.03 4.83 -8.25
N ARG A 287 25.14 4.38 -7.65
CA ARG A 287 25.12 3.50 -6.48
C ARG A 287 24.53 4.22 -5.26
N ALA A 288 24.87 5.49 -5.05
CA ALA A 288 24.34 6.27 -3.94
C ALA A 288 22.83 6.51 -4.09
N THR A 289 22.36 6.92 -5.28
CA THR A 289 20.94 7.18 -5.51
C THR A 289 20.11 5.91 -5.44
N VAL A 290 20.51 4.81 -6.11
CA VAL A 290 19.74 3.57 -6.06
C VAL A 290 19.69 2.96 -4.66
N LYS A 291 20.79 3.05 -3.88
CA LYS A 291 20.83 2.53 -2.52
C LYS A 291 19.82 3.25 -1.62
N PHE A 292 19.63 4.55 -1.80
CA PHE A 292 18.62 5.31 -1.08
C PHE A 292 17.20 4.82 -1.42
N VAL A 293 16.90 4.57 -2.71
CA VAL A 293 15.61 4.03 -3.14
C VAL A 293 15.40 2.59 -2.65
N GLU A 294 16.43 1.75 -2.67
CA GLU A 294 16.37 0.37 -2.18
C GLU A 294 16.11 0.30 -0.67
N ILE A 295 16.73 1.19 0.12
CA ILE A 295 16.45 1.34 1.56
C ILE A 295 14.99 1.72 1.77
N ASP A 296 14.52 2.77 1.08
CA ASP A 296 13.14 3.24 1.19
C ASP A 296 12.13 2.13 0.83
N ALA A 297 12.34 1.44 -0.30
CA ALA A 297 11.51 0.31 -0.73
C ALA A 297 11.50 -0.84 0.28
N THR A 298 12.63 -1.12 0.93
CA THR A 298 12.73 -2.16 1.95
C THR A 298 11.88 -1.83 3.18
N PHE A 299 11.95 -0.60 3.68
CA PHE A 299 11.15 -0.17 4.83
C PHE A 299 9.66 -0.09 4.51
N ILE A 300 9.28 0.30 3.28
CA ILE A 300 7.90 0.17 2.82
C ILE A 300 7.47 -1.30 2.85
N GLY A 301 8.30 -2.21 2.35
CA GLY A 301 8.05 -3.66 2.38
C GLY A 301 7.82 -4.20 3.78
N LEU A 302 8.70 -3.86 4.73
CA LEU A 302 8.57 -4.25 6.14
C LEU A 302 7.29 -3.69 6.76
N THR A 303 6.98 -2.43 6.49
CA THR A 303 5.78 -1.76 6.97
C THR A 303 4.49 -2.42 6.44
N VAL A 304 4.48 -2.81 5.17
CA VAL A 304 3.35 -3.51 4.54
C VAL A 304 3.21 -4.94 5.08
N LEU A 305 4.31 -5.65 5.30
CA LEU A 305 4.27 -6.97 5.94
C LEU A 305 3.73 -6.88 7.38
N TYR A 306 4.15 -5.85 8.12
CA TYR A 306 3.60 -5.57 9.44
C TYR A 306 2.11 -5.24 9.39
N TRP A 307 1.67 -4.44 8.41
CA TRP A 307 0.26 -4.14 8.19
C TRP A 307 -0.56 -5.41 7.97
N LEU A 308 -0.12 -6.30 7.06
CA LEU A 308 -0.77 -7.58 6.80
C LEU A 308 -0.82 -8.48 8.04
N PHE A 309 0.29 -8.56 8.78
CA PHE A 309 0.38 -9.30 10.04
C PHE A 309 -0.64 -8.80 11.07
N VAL A 310 -0.75 -7.48 11.24
CA VAL A 310 -1.65 -6.90 12.24
C VAL A 310 -3.12 -7.09 11.87
N GLU A 311 -3.49 -6.89 10.60
CA GLU A 311 -4.89 -6.96 10.19
C GLU A 311 -5.42 -8.37 10.03
N ALA A 312 -4.63 -9.29 9.48
CA ALA A 312 -5.12 -10.60 9.07
C ALA A 312 -4.26 -11.77 9.58
N GLY A 313 -3.20 -11.48 10.34
CA GLY A 313 -2.39 -12.48 11.04
C GLY A 313 -1.15 -12.95 10.28
N TRP A 314 -0.35 -13.78 10.95
CA TRP A 314 0.97 -14.20 10.46
C TRP A 314 0.93 -15.05 9.19
N LYS A 315 -0.13 -15.83 8.97
CA LYS A 315 -0.27 -16.67 7.77
C LYS A 315 -0.27 -15.83 6.50
N VAL A 316 -0.97 -14.71 6.51
CA VAL A 316 -1.08 -13.79 5.37
C VAL A 316 0.29 -13.15 5.07
N ALA A 317 1.00 -12.70 6.11
CA ALA A 317 2.36 -12.18 5.96
C ALA A 317 3.31 -13.26 5.39
N LEU A 318 3.21 -14.50 5.88
CA LEU A 318 4.01 -15.61 5.38
C LEU A 318 3.71 -15.93 3.91
N VAL A 319 2.44 -16.01 3.51
CA VAL A 319 2.03 -16.23 2.11
C VAL A 319 2.57 -15.12 1.21
N THR A 320 2.53 -13.88 1.67
CA THR A 320 3.06 -12.71 0.93
C THR A 320 4.56 -12.87 0.67
N VAL A 321 5.34 -13.22 1.70
CA VAL A 321 6.79 -13.46 1.57
C VAL A 321 7.06 -14.67 0.67
N ALA A 322 6.35 -15.78 0.89
CA ALA A 322 6.53 -17.01 0.11
C ALA A 322 6.23 -16.80 -1.38
N ALA A 323 5.21 -16.01 -1.71
CA ALA A 323 4.88 -15.64 -3.08
C ALA A 323 5.88 -14.63 -3.68
N ALA A 324 6.44 -13.72 -2.86
CA ALA A 324 7.43 -12.75 -3.31
C ALA A 324 8.76 -13.38 -3.75
N ILE A 325 9.15 -14.52 -3.18
CA ILE A 325 10.40 -15.21 -3.52
C ILE A 325 10.47 -15.59 -5.01
N PRO A 326 9.50 -16.33 -5.58
CA PRO A 326 9.53 -16.70 -7.00
C PRO A 326 8.95 -15.63 -7.94
N LEU A 327 7.96 -14.84 -7.50
CA LEU A 327 7.22 -13.94 -8.40
C LEU A 327 7.60 -12.45 -8.27
N GLY A 328 8.49 -12.15 -7.33
CA GLY A 328 8.87 -10.79 -7.00
C GLY A 328 7.90 -10.10 -6.03
N PRO A 329 8.33 -8.97 -5.45
CA PRO A 329 7.65 -8.32 -4.34
C PRO A 329 6.26 -7.74 -4.70
N GLY A 330 6.05 -7.27 -5.94
CA GLY A 330 4.75 -6.75 -6.37
C GLY A 330 3.68 -7.84 -6.48
N ALA A 331 4.04 -8.99 -7.04
CA ALA A 331 3.15 -10.16 -7.08
C ALA A 331 2.89 -10.73 -5.69
N GLY A 332 3.93 -10.77 -4.84
CA GLY A 332 3.80 -11.15 -3.44
C GLY A 332 2.73 -10.34 -2.71
N ILE A 333 2.75 -9.01 -2.83
CA ILE A 333 1.70 -8.15 -2.27
C ILE A 333 0.33 -8.49 -2.83
N CYS A 334 0.18 -8.61 -4.15
CA CYS A 334 -1.13 -8.85 -4.77
C CYS A 334 -1.73 -10.18 -4.29
N ILE A 335 -0.93 -11.25 -4.27
CA ILE A 335 -1.35 -12.57 -3.77
C ILE A 335 -1.64 -12.52 -2.27
N GLY A 336 -0.79 -11.84 -1.49
CA GLY A 336 -1.00 -11.60 -0.07
C GLY A 336 -2.32 -10.89 0.21
N TRP A 337 -2.70 -9.93 -0.62
CA TRP A 337 -3.96 -9.20 -0.51
C TRP A 337 -5.18 -10.07 -0.79
N ILE A 338 -5.11 -10.87 -1.86
CA ILE A 338 -6.15 -11.83 -2.21
C ILE A 338 -6.36 -12.82 -1.05
N TYR A 339 -5.26 -13.34 -0.49
CA TYR A 339 -5.30 -14.26 0.64
C TYR A 339 -5.82 -13.59 1.93
N ARG A 340 -5.40 -12.34 2.20
CA ARG A 340 -5.93 -11.51 3.29
C ARG A 340 -7.45 -11.40 3.22
N ASP A 341 -8.01 -11.10 2.05
CA ASP A 341 -9.44 -10.88 1.91
C ASP A 341 -10.24 -12.18 2.12
N ALA A 342 -9.68 -13.32 1.72
CA ALA A 342 -10.26 -14.63 2.01
C ALA A 342 -10.30 -14.92 3.52
N GLU A 343 -9.20 -14.68 4.25
CA GLU A 343 -9.13 -14.90 5.70
C GLU A 343 -10.08 -13.95 6.48
N ILE A 344 -10.12 -12.66 6.11
CA ILE A 344 -11.04 -11.69 6.73
C ILE A 344 -12.50 -12.13 6.53
N ARG A 345 -12.82 -12.67 5.34
CA ARG A 345 -14.17 -13.18 5.04
C ARG A 345 -14.51 -14.40 5.88
N GLU A 346 -13.60 -15.36 6.00
CA GLU A 346 -13.82 -16.54 6.86
C GLU A 346 -14.03 -16.13 8.32
N HIS A 347 -13.23 -15.21 8.83
CA HIS A 347 -13.36 -14.68 10.19
C HIS A 347 -14.72 -14.00 10.40
N LEU A 348 -15.15 -13.18 9.43
CA LEU A 348 -16.47 -12.54 9.49
C LEU A 348 -17.58 -13.60 9.45
N LYS A 349 -17.48 -14.61 8.59
CA LYS A 349 -18.48 -15.68 8.51
C LYS A 349 -18.60 -16.45 9.83
N HIS A 350 -17.48 -16.81 10.44
CA HIS A 350 -17.45 -17.52 11.73
C HIS A 350 -18.02 -16.67 12.87
N TRP A 351 -17.70 -15.36 12.88
CA TRP A 351 -18.30 -14.42 13.84
C TRP A 351 -19.81 -14.37 13.67
N LEU A 352 -20.30 -14.28 12.42
CA LEU A 352 -21.73 -14.23 12.12
C LEU A 352 -22.47 -15.55 12.37
N SER A 353 -21.82 -16.71 12.17
CA SER A 353 -22.45 -18.02 12.37
C SER A 353 -22.57 -18.43 13.84
N GLY A 354 -22.11 -17.59 14.78
CA GLY A 354 -22.29 -17.83 16.21
C GLY A 354 -21.50 -19.02 16.77
N GLU A 355 -20.51 -19.56 16.06
CA GLU A 355 -19.68 -20.68 16.57
C GLU A 355 -18.77 -20.28 17.76
N HIS A 356 -18.88 -19.04 18.25
CA HIS A 356 -18.32 -18.60 19.53
C HIS A 356 -19.32 -18.62 20.71
N SER A 357 -20.52 -19.17 20.55
CA SER A 357 -21.52 -19.20 21.62
C SER A 357 -21.36 -20.33 22.65
N HIS A 358 -20.17 -20.95 22.79
CA HIS A 358 -19.86 -21.88 23.88
C HIS A 358 -18.36 -21.94 24.21
N GLU A 359 -17.77 -20.85 24.71
CA GLU A 359 -16.58 -20.95 25.57
C GLU A 359 -16.86 -20.27 26.91
N ASN A 360 -17.32 -21.10 27.85
CA ASN A 360 -17.14 -21.03 29.31
C ASN A 360 -17.29 -19.65 29.98
N HIS A 361 -18.54 -19.31 30.29
CA HIS A 361 -18.84 -18.81 31.62
C HIS A 361 -18.69 -19.96 32.62
N GLU A 362 -17.50 -20.15 33.19
CA GLU A 362 -17.33 -20.83 34.48
C GLU A 362 -15.99 -20.42 35.13
N GLU A 363 -16.15 -19.60 36.17
CA GLU A 363 -15.40 -19.56 37.43
C GLU A 363 -13.89 -19.21 37.47
N GLY A 364 -13.60 -18.14 38.23
CA GLY A 364 -12.48 -18.18 39.17
C GLY A 364 -11.24 -17.36 38.82
N ARG A 365 -11.35 -16.03 38.71
CA ARG A 365 -10.24 -15.12 39.08
C ARG A 365 -10.79 -13.80 39.59
N THR A 366 -10.75 -13.69 40.91
CA THR A 366 -10.96 -12.51 41.75
C THR A 366 -10.67 -11.19 41.05
N ALA A 367 -11.73 -10.40 40.85
CA ALA A 367 -11.62 -8.97 40.64
C ALA A 367 -10.99 -8.35 41.89
N ALA A 368 -9.83 -7.73 41.73
CA ALA A 368 -9.32 -6.82 42.73
C ALA A 368 -10.17 -5.55 42.66
N ASP A 369 -10.79 -5.19 43.79
CA ASP A 369 -11.41 -3.90 44.05
C ASP A 369 -10.46 -2.77 43.67
N GLU A 370 -10.87 -1.91 42.76
CA GLU A 370 -10.47 -0.51 42.76
C GLU A 370 -11.71 0.31 43.11
N GLU A 371 -11.89 0.55 44.41
CA GLU A 371 -12.81 1.56 44.93
C GLU A 371 -12.38 2.94 44.43
N THR A 372 -13.16 3.56 43.53
CA THR A 372 -13.13 5.01 43.32
C THR A 372 -14.13 5.67 44.27
N PRO A 373 -13.70 6.53 45.21
CA PRO A 373 -14.63 7.28 46.03
C PRO A 373 -15.26 8.42 45.21
N LEU A 374 -16.60 8.47 45.24
CA LEU A 374 -17.39 9.60 44.76
C LEU A 374 -17.18 10.79 45.71
N LEU A 375 -16.71 11.92 45.19
CA LEU A 375 -16.79 13.20 45.89
C LEU A 375 -18.10 13.90 45.51
N GLN A 376 -18.84 14.23 46.57
CA GLN A 376 -19.98 15.14 46.62
C GLN A 376 -19.57 16.59 46.38
#